data_AF-A0A1C6WPE0-F1
#
_entry.id   AF-A0A1C6WPE0-F1
#
_cell.length_a   1.000
_cell.length_b   1.000
_cell.length_c   1.000
_cell.angle_alpha   90.00
_cell.angle_beta   90.00
_cell.angle_gamma   90.00
#
_symmetry.space_group_name_H-M   'P 1'
#
loop_
_entity.id
_entity.type
_entity.pdbx_description
1 polymer ?
#
loop_
_entity_poly.entity_id
_entity_poly.type
_entity_poly.pdbx_seq_one_letter_code
_entity_poly.pdbx_strand_id
1 'polypeptide(L)'
;MEEIELNGDELRNTACNLDGNPKVGWLCNKNGLLLKTYEWVTHGAIGIILLIHGLKAHTRLTFMKINLKMPNANEGLVIDTDNYYIYKDSWIEKFNQNGYSV
;
A
#
# COMPACT_ATOMS: atom_id res chain seq x y z
N MET A 1 -6.26 43.31 17.50
CA MET A 1 -5.53 42.26 16.75
C MET A 1 -6.37 41.02 16.95
N GLU A 2 -7.20 40.68 15.96
CA GLU A 2 -8.09 39.52 16.04
C GLU A 2 -7.23 38.25 16.09
N GLU A 3 -7.39 37.48 17.17
CA GLU A 3 -6.87 36.12 17.23
C GLU A 3 -7.70 35.28 16.27
N ILE A 4 -7.06 34.89 15.17
CA ILE A 4 -7.61 33.89 14.26
C ILE A 4 -7.50 32.57 15.01
N GLU A 5 -8.61 32.12 15.61
CA GLU A 5 -8.75 30.74 16.08
C GLU A 5 -8.60 29.81 14.88
N LEU A 6 -7.37 29.32 14.66
CA LEU A 6 -7.10 28.24 13.73
C LEU A 6 -7.79 26.99 14.30
N ASN A 7 -8.92 26.65 13.70
CA ASN A 7 -9.71 25.47 13.99
C ASN A 7 -8.82 24.22 13.87
N GLY A 8 -8.32 23.73 15.00
CA GLY A 8 -7.33 22.65 15.10
C GLY A 8 -7.83 21.27 14.67
N ASP A 9 -9.03 21.17 14.13
CA ASP A 9 -9.66 19.90 13.70
C ASP A 9 -9.30 19.49 12.25
N GLU A 10 -8.70 20.38 11.44
CA GLU A 10 -8.20 20.04 10.08
C GLU A 10 -6.79 19.43 10.05
N LEU A 11 -6.09 19.38 11.19
CA LEU A 11 -4.75 18.78 11.33
C LEU A 11 -4.75 17.50 12.16
N ARG A 12 -5.83 16.73 12.09
CA ARG A 12 -5.73 15.29 12.40
C ARG A 12 -4.85 14.65 11.34
N ASN A 13 -3.58 14.48 11.70
CA ASN A 13 -2.60 13.56 11.13
C ASN A 13 -3.25 12.20 10.86
N THR A 14 -3.99 12.09 9.77
CA THR A 14 -4.28 10.81 9.15
C THR A 14 -2.99 10.53 8.40
N ALA A 15 -2.11 9.71 8.98
CA ALA A 15 -0.98 9.16 8.22
C ALA A 15 -1.56 8.64 6.90
N CYS A 16 -1.28 9.35 5.81
CA CYS A 16 -1.96 9.13 4.55
C CYS A 16 -1.29 7.90 3.95
N ASN A 17 -1.82 6.70 4.28
CA ASN A 17 -1.30 5.43 3.82
C ASN A 17 -1.26 5.44 2.28
N LEU A 18 -0.06 5.64 1.72
CA LEU A 18 0.11 5.74 0.26
C LEU A 18 -0.10 4.38 -0.43
N ASP A 19 -0.09 3.30 0.34
CA ASP A 19 -0.26 1.93 -0.13
C ASP A 19 -1.73 1.55 -0.39
N GLY A 20 -2.64 2.53 -0.38
CA GLY A 20 -4.06 2.31 -0.69
C GLY A 20 -4.84 1.70 0.46
N ASN A 21 -4.24 1.68 1.66
CA ASN A 21 -4.87 1.22 2.90
C ASN A 21 -5.48 -0.19 2.79
N PRO A 22 -4.68 -1.22 2.42
CA PRO A 22 -5.16 -2.58 2.31
C PRO A 22 -5.69 -3.07 3.66
N LYS A 23 -6.69 -3.95 3.60
CA LYS A 23 -7.04 -4.75 4.76
C LYS A 23 -5.92 -5.76 5.00
N VAL A 24 -5.32 -5.72 6.19
CA VAL A 24 -4.23 -6.61 6.60
C VAL A 24 -4.79 -7.80 7.37
N GLY A 25 -4.46 -9.00 6.92
CA GLY A 25 -4.86 -10.25 7.55
C GLY A 25 -3.67 -11.17 7.83
N TRP A 26 -4.00 -12.35 8.37
CA TRP A 26 -3.03 -13.41 8.63
C TRP A 26 -3.64 -14.78 8.31
N LEU A 27 -2.87 -15.64 7.65
CA LEU A 27 -3.22 -17.02 7.34
C LEU A 27 -2.21 -17.95 8.03
N CYS A 28 -2.69 -18.85 8.89
CA CYS A 28 -1.85 -19.89 9.48
C CYS A 28 -1.89 -21.15 8.60
N ASN A 29 -0.74 -21.62 8.13
CA ASN A 29 -0.68 -22.85 7.34
C ASN A 29 -0.75 -24.11 8.24
N LYS A 30 -0.91 -25.29 7.62
CA LYS A 30 -1.02 -26.58 8.34
C LYS A 30 0.18 -26.92 9.25
N ASN A 31 1.31 -26.25 9.07
CA ASN A 31 2.54 -26.44 9.84
C ASN A 31 2.72 -25.35 10.92
N GLY A 32 1.72 -24.48 11.15
CA GLY A 32 1.79 -23.42 12.14
C GLY A 32 2.51 -22.14 11.69
N LEU A 33 2.87 -22.01 10.41
CA LEU A 33 3.48 -20.78 9.90
C LEU A 33 2.41 -19.72 9.66
N LEU A 34 2.58 -18.57 10.30
CA LEU A 34 1.70 -17.42 10.13
C LEU A 34 2.18 -16.54 8.97
N LEU A 35 1.35 -16.42 7.94
CA LEU A 35 1.60 -15.64 6.73
C LEU A 35 0.76 -14.37 6.74
N LYS A 36 1.40 -13.21 6.58
CA LYS A 36 0.69 -11.93 6.45
C LYS A 36 0.03 -11.83 5.08
N THR A 37 -1.25 -11.45 5.05
CA THR A 37 -2.01 -11.21 3.83
C THR A 37 -2.39 -9.74 3.70
N TYR A 38 -2.56 -9.28 2.46
CA TYR A 38 -2.99 -7.93 2.13
C TYR A 38 -4.14 -8.04 1.13
N GLU A 39 -5.21 -7.29 1.36
CA GLU A 39 -6.42 -7.31 0.55
C GLU A 39 -6.77 -5.88 0.11
N TRP A 40 -6.84 -5.64 -1.20
CA TRP A 40 -7.38 -4.42 -1.80
C TRP A 40 -8.73 -4.75 -2.44
N VAL A 41 -9.78 -4.52 -1.63
CA VAL A 41 -11.15 -4.90 -1.97
C VAL A 41 -11.83 -3.77 -2.75
N THR A 42 -12.39 -4.11 -3.91
CA THR A 42 -13.24 -3.19 -4.68
C THR A 42 -14.72 -3.49 -4.46
N HIS A 43 -15.57 -2.47 -4.56
CA HIS A 43 -17.02 -2.64 -4.42
C HIS A 43 -17.60 -3.28 -5.69
N GLY A 44 -18.46 -4.28 -5.54
CA GLY A 44 -19.05 -4.99 -6.69
C GLY A 44 -18.03 -5.78 -7.52
N ALA A 45 -17.00 -6.34 -6.88
CA ALA A 45 -15.92 -7.04 -7.56
C ALA A 45 -16.44 -8.16 -8.47
N ILE A 46 -15.95 -8.18 -9.72
CA ILE A 46 -16.31 -9.20 -10.73
C ILE A 46 -15.48 -10.49 -10.57
N GLY A 47 -14.41 -10.44 -9.78
CA GLY A 47 -13.53 -11.56 -9.51
C GLY A 47 -12.42 -11.23 -8.51
N ILE A 48 -11.63 -12.25 -8.16
CA ILE A 48 -10.49 -12.13 -7.24
C ILE A 48 -9.21 -12.52 -7.98
N ILE A 49 -8.16 -11.71 -7.87
CA ILE A 49 -6.82 -12.00 -8.39
C ILE A 49 -5.86 -12.23 -7.24
N LEU A 50 -5.36 -13.46 -7.11
CA LEU A 50 -4.35 -13.79 -6.10
C LEU A 50 -2.93 -13.49 -6.63
N LEU A 51 -2.22 -12.58 -5.97
CA LEU A 51 -0.84 -12.23 -6.32
C LEU A 51 0.17 -12.92 -5.39
N ILE A 52 1.07 -13.71 -5.98
CA ILE A 52 2.12 -14.46 -5.28
C ILE A 52 3.48 -13.98 -5.77
N HIS A 53 4.35 -13.56 -4.85
CA HIS A 53 5.68 -13.08 -5.19
C HIS A 53 6.67 -14.23 -5.44
N GLY A 54 7.77 -13.91 -6.13
CA GLY A 54 8.87 -14.85 -6.39
C GLY A 54 9.92 -14.90 -5.28
N LEU A 55 11.05 -15.56 -5.60
CA LEU A 55 12.21 -15.70 -4.72
C LEU A 55 12.84 -14.33 -4.39
N LYS A 56 13.30 -14.16 -3.13
CA LYS A 56 13.95 -12.92 -2.63
C LYS A 56 13.10 -11.64 -2.79
N ALA A 57 11.78 -11.77 -2.79
CA ALA A 57 10.84 -10.65 -2.86
C ALA A 57 9.73 -10.78 -1.81
N HIS A 58 8.78 -9.83 -1.81
CA HIS A 58 7.52 -9.92 -1.08
C HIS A 58 6.42 -9.18 -1.86
N THR A 59 5.14 -9.42 -1.54
CA THR A 59 3.98 -8.94 -2.35
C THR A 59 4.04 -7.45 -2.67
N ARG A 60 4.18 -6.59 -1.66
CA ARG A 60 4.24 -5.14 -1.87
C ARG A 60 5.42 -4.68 -2.74
N LEU A 61 6.60 -5.31 -2.60
CA LEU A 61 7.78 -4.98 -3.42
C LEU A 61 7.59 -5.38 -4.88
N THR A 62 6.91 -6.50 -5.15
CA THR A 62 6.72 -7.00 -6.51
C THR A 62 5.60 -6.27 -7.25
N PHE A 63 4.50 -5.95 -6.57
CA PHE A 63 3.27 -5.52 -7.24
C PHE A 63 2.90 -4.05 -7.01
N MET A 64 3.59 -3.34 -6.10
CA MET A 64 3.36 -1.92 -5.84
C MET A 64 4.49 -1.05 -6.36
N LYS A 65 4.20 0.24 -6.52
CA LYS A 65 5.20 1.24 -6.87
C LYS A 65 6.01 1.58 -5.62
N ILE A 66 7.34 1.56 -5.71
CA ILE A 66 8.22 1.89 -4.58
C ILE A 66 8.34 3.42 -4.47
N ASN A 67 8.22 3.95 -3.26
CA ASN A 67 8.38 5.38 -2.96
C ASN A 67 9.86 5.78 -2.80
N LEU A 68 10.64 5.57 -3.85
CA LEU A 68 12.08 5.88 -3.87
C LEU A 68 12.32 7.15 -4.69
N LYS A 69 13.05 8.13 -4.15
CA LYS A 69 13.73 9.15 -4.97
C LYS A 69 15.14 8.65 -5.21
N MET A 70 15.60 8.68 -6.45
CA MET A 70 17.02 8.53 -6.74
C MET A 70 17.57 9.94 -6.96
N PRO A 71 18.05 10.64 -5.91
CA PRO A 71 18.64 11.96 -6.07
C PRO A 71 19.89 11.95 -6.96
N ASN A 72 20.57 10.79 -7.10
CA ASN A 72 21.66 10.54 -8.04
C ASN A 72 21.62 9.08 -8.52
N ALA A 73 22.27 8.78 -9.65
CA ALA A 73 22.19 7.50 -10.37
C ALA A 73 22.56 6.24 -9.55
N ASN A 74 23.21 6.38 -8.39
CA ASN A 74 23.75 5.26 -7.61
C ASN A 74 23.20 5.14 -6.18
N GLU A 75 22.38 6.08 -5.68
CA GLU A 75 21.88 6.03 -4.31
C GLU A 75 20.38 6.34 -4.27
N GLY A 76 19.58 5.33 -3.94
CA GLY A 76 18.14 5.48 -3.74
C GLY A 76 17.83 5.95 -2.34
N LEU A 77 17.23 7.13 -2.22
CA LEU A 77 16.72 7.66 -0.96
C LEU A 77 15.24 7.30 -0.82
N VAL A 78 14.92 6.58 0.25
CA VAL A 78 13.54 6.39 0.69
C VAL A 78 13.02 7.75 1.14
N ILE A 79 11.99 8.25 0.47
CA ILE A 79 11.47 9.60 0.70
C ILE A 79 10.69 9.65 2.03
N ASP A 80 10.03 8.55 2.35
CA ASP A 80 9.15 8.39 3.49
C ASP A 80 9.27 6.96 4.00
N THR A 81 9.86 6.81 5.19
CA THR A 81 10.08 5.49 5.79
C THR A 81 8.79 4.82 6.25
N ASP A 82 7.73 5.61 6.48
CA ASP A 82 6.42 5.11 6.86
C ASP A 82 5.56 4.75 5.63
N ASN A 83 5.85 5.33 4.46
CA ASN A 83 5.13 5.09 3.20
C ASN A 83 6.02 4.57 2.06
N TYR A 84 6.59 3.39 2.25
CA TYR A 84 7.52 2.78 1.30
C TYR A 84 6.89 2.33 -0.04
N TYR A 85 5.58 2.07 -0.05
CA TYR A 85 4.84 1.54 -1.20
C TYR A 85 3.66 2.43 -1.54
N ILE A 86 3.41 2.58 -2.84
CA ILE A 86 2.39 3.45 -3.41
C ILE A 86 1.41 2.60 -4.21
N TYR A 87 0.12 2.74 -3.92
CA TYR A 87 -0.98 2.10 -4.64
C TYR A 87 -1.18 2.72 -6.02
N LYS A 88 -1.09 4.04 -6.12
CA LYS A 88 -1.22 4.75 -7.40
C LYS A 88 -0.15 4.31 -8.40
N ASP A 89 -0.58 4.07 -9.63
CA ASP A 89 0.16 3.51 -10.76
C ASP A 89 0.73 2.10 -10.51
N SER A 90 0.16 1.34 -9.57
CA SER A 90 0.56 -0.05 -9.30
C SER A 90 -0.23 -1.09 -10.12
N TRP A 91 0.25 -2.33 -10.13
CA TRP A 91 -0.51 -3.46 -10.68
C TRP A 91 -1.84 -3.65 -9.94
N ILE A 92 -1.82 -3.46 -8.63
CA ILE A 92 -3.00 -3.63 -7.76
C ILE A 92 -4.09 -2.63 -8.15
N GLU A 93 -3.73 -1.35 -8.30
CA GLU A 93 -4.67 -0.32 -8.76
C GLU A 93 -5.22 -0.68 -10.15
N LYS A 94 -4.35 -1.14 -11.06
CA LYS A 94 -4.79 -1.53 -12.40
C LYS A 94 -5.84 -2.65 -12.35
N PHE A 95 -5.66 -3.66 -11.49
CA PHE A 95 -6.65 -4.73 -11.33
C PHE A 95 -7.95 -4.23 -10.68
N ASN A 96 -7.86 -3.40 -9.63
CA ASN A 96 -9.03 -2.81 -8.98
C ASN A 96 -9.85 -1.93 -9.94
N GLN A 97 -9.20 -1.12 -10.78
CA GLN A 97 -9.85 -0.31 -11.83
C GLN A 97 -10.57 -1.17 -12.88
N ASN A 98 -10.16 -2.42 -13.07
CA ASN A 98 -10.84 -3.39 -13.94
C ASN A 98 -11.89 -4.24 -13.20
N GLY A 99 -12.24 -3.88 -11.96
CA GLY A 99 -13.30 -4.51 -11.19
C GLY A 99 -12.89 -5.76 -10.40
N TYR A 100 -11.59 -6.09 -10.34
CA TYR A 100 -11.11 -7.22 -9.54
C TYR A 100 -10.71 -6.78 -8.15
N SER A 101 -11.09 -7.55 -7.13
CA SER A 101 -10.42 -7.46 -5.83
C SER A 101 -9.09 -8.21 -5.90
N VAL A 102 -8.10 -7.71 -5.18
CA VAL A 102 -6.73 -8.27 -5.14
C VAL A 102 -6.38 -8.71 -3.73
#